data_AF-A0A965NCK0-F1
#
_entry.id   AF-A0A965NCK0-F1
#
_cell.length_a   1.000
_cell.length_b   1.000
_cell.length_c   1.000
_cell.angle_alpha   90.00
_cell.angle_beta   90.00
_cell.angle_gamma   90.00
#
_symmetry.space_group_name_H-M   'P 1'
#
loop_
_entity.id
_entity.type
_entity.pdbx_description
1 polymer ?
#
loop_
_entity_poly.entity_id
_entity_poly.type
_entity_poly.pdbx_seq_one_letter_code
_entity_poly.pdbx_strand_id
1 'polypeptide(L)'
;QQEQITAEFKSLLIRIYSGALAQVRDQKIQYKPFRAGADETDVIVRTVVIGKGEPIQIDYRVEKTNDGWKVYDINVLGAWLVESYRNQFNDQVSKGGIDGLVQFLQQRNAALAAGK
;
A
#
# COMPACT_ATOMS: atom_id res chain seq x y z
N GLN A 1 14.70 14.72 -4.82
CA GLN A 1 14.34 14.00 -3.58
C GLN A 1 12.99 13.28 -3.69
N GLN A 2 11.95 13.84 -4.33
CA GLN A 2 10.66 13.14 -4.49
C GLN A 2 10.79 11.78 -5.19
N GLU A 3 11.44 11.72 -6.35
CA GLU A 3 11.66 10.45 -7.08
C GLU A 3 12.36 9.39 -6.23
N GLN A 4 13.36 9.79 -5.44
CA GLN A 4 14.09 8.91 -4.54
C GLN A 4 13.18 8.36 -3.44
N ILE A 5 12.38 9.22 -2.80
CA ILE A 5 11.40 8.79 -1.79
C ILE A 5 10.39 7.81 -2.40
N THR A 6 9.87 8.11 -3.60
CA THR A 6 8.96 7.22 -4.31
C THR A 6 9.60 5.88 -4.59
N ALA A 7 10.85 5.85 -5.06
CA ALA A 7 11.58 4.61 -5.35
C ALA A 7 11.83 3.78 -4.08
N GLU A 8 12.32 4.42 -3.02
CA GLU A 8 12.59 3.76 -1.74
C GLU A 8 11.32 3.25 -1.07
N PHE A 9 10.24 4.05 -1.09
CA PHE A 9 8.96 3.63 -0.54
C PHE A 9 8.33 2.50 -1.34
N LYS A 10 8.43 2.52 -2.68
CA LYS A 10 8.02 1.40 -3.53
C LYS A 10 8.79 0.12 -3.18
N SER A 11 10.11 0.21 -3.01
CA SER A 11 10.93 -0.94 -2.57
C SER A 11 10.46 -1.46 -1.21
N LEU A 12 10.18 -0.56 -0.27
CA LEU A 12 9.73 -0.93 1.08
C LEU A 12 8.45 -1.76 1.02
N LEU A 13 7.44 -1.27 0.30
CA LEU A 13 6.16 -1.96 0.16
C LEU A 13 6.34 -3.32 -0.53
N ILE A 14 7.12 -3.39 -1.62
CA ILE A 14 7.38 -4.65 -2.32
C ILE A 14 8.01 -5.66 -1.35
N ARG A 15 9.01 -5.27 -0.55
CA ARG A 15 9.67 -6.17 0.40
C ARG A 15 8.71 -6.71 1.45
N ILE A 16 7.92 -5.84 2.07
CA ILE A 16 6.96 -6.22 3.11
C ILE A 16 5.93 -7.22 2.59
N TYR A 17 5.40 -7.01 1.38
CA TYR A 17 4.31 -7.83 0.85
C TYR A 17 4.74 -8.97 -0.07
N SER A 18 5.99 -8.99 -0.54
CA SER A 18 6.51 -10.02 -1.45
C SER A 18 6.37 -11.44 -0.88
N GLY A 19 6.57 -11.62 0.42
CA GLY A 19 6.42 -12.92 1.08
C GLY A 19 4.98 -13.46 0.98
N ALA A 20 3.99 -12.61 1.27
CA ALA A 20 2.59 -12.98 1.14
C ALA A 20 2.19 -13.25 -0.32
N LEU A 21 2.66 -12.42 -1.25
CA LEU A 21 2.44 -12.61 -2.69
C LEU A 21 3.07 -13.91 -3.20
N ALA A 22 4.25 -14.28 -2.70
CA ALA A 22 4.93 -15.53 -3.06
C ALA A 22 4.21 -16.79 -2.57
N GLN A 23 3.30 -16.67 -1.60
CA GLN A 23 2.47 -17.77 -1.11
C GLN A 23 1.15 -17.93 -1.87
N VAL A 24 0.84 -17.02 -2.79
CA VAL A 24 -0.37 -17.12 -3.61
C VAL A 24 -0.27 -18.35 -4.54
N ARG A 25 -1.30 -19.19 -4.51
CA ARG A 25 -1.48 -20.40 -5.32
C ARG A 25 -2.89 -20.39 -5.90
N ASP A 26 -3.86 -20.88 -5.15
CA ASP A 26 -5.24 -21.13 -5.53
C ASP A 26 -6.23 -20.14 -4.89
N GLN A 27 -5.74 -19.07 -4.26
CA GLN A 27 -6.61 -18.04 -3.68
C GLN A 27 -7.43 -17.33 -4.78
N LYS A 28 -8.70 -17.09 -4.49
CA LYS A 28 -9.63 -16.37 -5.36
C LYS A 28 -9.91 -14.99 -4.80
N ILE A 29 -10.10 -14.02 -5.67
CA ILE A 29 -10.52 -12.66 -5.29
C ILE A 29 -12.01 -12.54 -5.56
N GLN A 30 -12.78 -12.23 -4.52
CA GLN A 30 -14.20 -11.90 -4.65
C GLN A 30 -14.39 -10.40 -4.46
N TYR A 31 -15.01 -9.75 -5.45
CA TYR A 31 -15.44 -8.36 -5.34
C TYR A 31 -16.73 -8.28 -4.51
N LYS A 32 -16.77 -7.36 -3.54
CA LYS A 32 -18.00 -7.00 -2.84
C LYS A 32 -18.82 -6.02 -3.69
N PRO A 33 -20.13 -5.85 -3.41
CA PRO A 33 -20.96 -4.89 -4.13
C PRO A 33 -20.33 -3.50 -4.15
N PHE A 34 -20.18 -2.96 -5.36
CA PHE A 34 -19.74 -1.60 -5.61
C PHE A 34 -20.89 -0.63 -5.32
N ARG A 35 -20.61 0.47 -4.61
CA ARG A 35 -21.63 1.37 -4.05
C ARG A 35 -21.46 2.85 -4.44
N ALA A 36 -20.50 3.18 -5.28
CA ALA A 36 -20.29 4.57 -5.70
C ALA A 36 -21.31 4.99 -6.77
N GLY A 37 -21.63 6.29 -6.80
CA GLY A 37 -22.33 6.92 -7.91
C GLY A 37 -21.57 6.79 -9.24
N ALA A 38 -22.28 6.89 -10.36
CA ALA A 38 -21.67 6.75 -11.69
C ALA A 38 -20.76 7.95 -12.06
N ASP A 39 -20.96 9.08 -11.39
CA ASP A 39 -20.23 10.34 -11.54
C ASP A 39 -19.08 10.50 -10.55
N GLU A 40 -18.99 9.64 -9.52
CA GLU A 40 -17.87 9.67 -8.58
C GLU A 40 -16.55 9.35 -9.28
N THR A 41 -15.52 10.14 -8.99
CA THR A 41 -14.16 10.01 -9.54
C THR A 41 -13.15 9.51 -8.53
N ASP A 42 -13.53 9.38 -7.25
CA ASP A 42 -12.73 8.77 -6.19
C ASP A 42 -13.61 7.80 -5.42
N VAL A 43 -13.28 6.51 -5.47
CA VAL A 43 -14.15 5.43 -5.01
C VAL A 43 -13.39 4.38 -4.21
N ILE A 44 -14.12 3.61 -3.41
CA ILE A 44 -13.58 2.44 -2.72
C ILE A 44 -14.07 1.16 -3.39
N VAL A 45 -13.15 0.39 -3.94
CA VAL A 45 -13.39 -0.98 -4.41
C VAL A 45 -13.05 -1.94 -3.28
N ARG A 46 -14.00 -2.79 -2.88
CA ARG A 46 -13.81 -3.73 -1.76
C ARG A 46 -13.69 -5.15 -2.28
N THR A 47 -12.66 -5.88 -1.85
CA THR A 47 -12.46 -7.28 -2.22
C THR A 47 -12.21 -8.15 -1.00
N VAL A 48 -12.38 -9.46 -1.18
CA VAL A 48 -12.01 -10.49 -0.21
C VAL A 48 -11.17 -11.52 -0.95
N VAL A 49 -9.98 -11.78 -0.42
CA VAL A 49 -9.13 -12.89 -0.85
C VAL A 49 -9.58 -14.14 -0.08
N ILE A 50 -10.02 -15.15 -0.81
CA ILE A 50 -10.53 -16.42 -0.28
C ILE A 50 -9.52 -17.52 -0.63
N GLY A 51 -9.02 -18.20 0.39
CA GLY A 51 -8.10 -19.34 0.25
C GLY A 51 -8.54 -20.51 1.13
N LYS A 52 -7.56 -21.29 1.62
CA LYS A 52 -7.79 -22.39 2.56
C LYS A 52 -7.92 -21.94 4.03
N GLY A 53 -7.63 -20.67 4.32
CA GLY A 53 -7.72 -20.09 5.67
C GLY A 53 -8.75 -18.97 5.76
N GLU A 54 -8.63 -18.15 6.81
CA GLU A 54 -9.53 -17.01 7.04
C GLU A 54 -9.53 -16.04 5.84
N PRO A 55 -10.72 -15.62 5.36
CA PRO A 55 -10.82 -14.65 4.28
C PRO A 55 -10.19 -13.30 4.68
N ILE A 56 -9.39 -12.73 3.78
CA ILE A 56 -8.69 -11.47 4.02
C ILE A 56 -9.37 -10.37 3.21
N GLN A 57 -9.89 -9.34 3.88
CA GLN A 57 -10.41 -8.16 3.20
C GLN A 57 -9.27 -7.25 2.73
N ILE A 58 -9.34 -6.83 1.47
CA ILE A 58 -8.47 -5.83 0.88
C ILE A 58 -9.35 -4.79 0.19
N ASP A 59 -9.27 -3.54 0.62
CA ASP A 59 -10.00 -2.45 -0.02
C ASP A 59 -9.01 -1.54 -0.77
N TYR A 60 -9.46 -0.92 -1.84
CA TYR A 60 -8.65 -0.07 -2.70
C TYR A 60 -9.33 1.29 -2.81
N ARG A 61 -8.58 2.38 -2.56
CA ARG A 61 -9.00 3.71 -3.04
C ARG A 61 -8.53 3.87 -4.46
N VAL A 62 -9.46 4.24 -5.33
CA VAL A 62 -9.25 4.31 -6.77
C VAL A 62 -9.73 5.66 -7.26
N GLU A 63 -8.85 6.38 -7.94
CA GLU A 63 -9.14 7.68 -8.53
C GLU A 63 -9.20 7.57 -10.06
N LYS A 64 -10.14 8.28 -10.68
CA LYS A 64 -10.24 8.42 -12.13
C LYS A 64 -9.33 9.56 -12.59
N THR A 65 -8.30 9.23 -13.35
CA THR A 65 -7.41 10.21 -13.98
C THR A 65 -7.71 10.33 -15.48
N ASN A 66 -7.02 11.25 -16.15
CA ASN A 66 -7.07 11.37 -17.61
C ASN A 66 -6.59 10.09 -18.32
N ASP A 67 -5.77 9.28 -17.66
CA ASP A 67 -5.22 8.01 -18.16
C ASP A 67 -6.02 6.79 -17.66
N GLY A 68 -7.24 7.02 -17.14
CA GLY A 68 -8.12 6.00 -16.58
C GLY A 68 -8.00 5.85 -15.06
N TRP A 69 -8.60 4.78 -14.53
CA TRP A 69 -8.65 4.53 -13.09
C TRP A 69 -7.30 4.05 -12.54
N LYS A 70 -6.87 4.62 -11.42
CA LYS A 70 -5.61 4.30 -10.74
C LYS A 70 -5.87 4.03 -9.26
N VAL A 71 -5.32 2.93 -8.75
CA VAL A 71 -5.28 2.66 -7.31
C VAL A 71 -4.20 3.54 -6.69
N TYR A 72 -4.56 4.32 -5.67
CA TYR A 72 -3.60 5.18 -4.97
C TYR A 72 -3.40 4.80 -3.49
N ASP A 73 -4.29 3.98 -2.92
CA ASP A 73 -4.18 3.50 -1.55
C ASP A 73 -4.83 2.13 -1.39
N ILE A 74 -4.34 1.36 -0.42
CA ILE A 74 -4.81 0.00 -0.13
C ILE A 74 -5.09 -0.08 1.37
N ASN A 75 -6.22 -0.69 1.74
CA ASN A 75 -6.53 -1.06 3.10
C ASN A 75 -6.24 -2.53 3.30
N VAL A 76 -5.42 -2.85 4.29
CA VAL A 76 -5.15 -4.23 4.71
C VAL A 76 -5.48 -4.32 6.19
N LEU A 77 -6.36 -5.25 6.56
CA LEU A 77 -6.76 -5.51 7.95
C LEU A 77 -7.28 -4.25 8.69
N GLY A 78 -7.96 -3.35 7.98
CA GLY A 78 -8.57 -2.14 8.56
C GLY A 78 -7.66 -0.90 8.52
N ALA A 79 -6.39 -1.03 8.13
CA ALA A 79 -5.46 0.11 8.04
C ALA A 79 -5.17 0.51 6.59
N TRP A 80 -5.38 1.78 6.27
CA TRP A 80 -4.99 2.40 4.99
C TRP A 80 -3.49 2.68 4.98
N LEU A 81 -2.77 2.15 3.98
CA LEU A 81 -1.32 2.24 3.94
C LEU A 81 -0.84 3.69 3.86
N VAL A 82 -1.43 4.53 3.01
CA VAL A 82 -1.01 5.93 2.88
C VAL A 82 -1.10 6.66 4.22
N GLU A 83 -2.19 6.46 4.97
CA GLU A 83 -2.39 7.09 6.28
C GLU A 83 -1.38 6.56 7.32
N SER A 84 -1.18 5.23 7.36
CA SER A 84 -0.22 4.60 8.28
C SER A 84 1.22 5.07 8.04
N TYR A 85 1.62 5.29 6.78
CA TYR A 85 2.96 5.77 6.45
C TYR A 85 3.10 7.29 6.58
N ARG A 86 2.04 8.07 6.30
CA ARG A 86 2.05 9.53 6.48
C ARG A 86 2.44 9.92 7.90
N ASN A 87 1.85 9.26 8.90
CA ASN A 87 2.18 9.54 10.31
C ASN A 87 3.64 9.23 10.64
N GLN A 88 4.17 8.12 10.15
CA GLN A 88 5.59 7.76 10.33
C GLN A 88 6.52 8.74 9.61
N PHE A 89 6.18 9.14 8.39
CA PHE A 89 6.99 10.06 7.59
C PHE A 89 7.01 11.45 8.22
N ASN A 90 5.88 11.94 8.74
CA ASN A 90 5.83 13.21 9.46
C ASN A 90 6.74 13.22 10.69
N ASP A 91 6.82 12.09 11.43
CA ASP A 91 7.75 11.95 12.55
C ASP A 91 9.23 11.96 12.11
N GLN A 92 9.57 11.33 10.99
CA GLN A 92 10.95 11.38 10.47
C GLN A 92 11.31 12.77 9.94
N VAL A 93 10.38 13.42 9.23
CA VAL A 93 10.56 14.77 8.69
C VAL A 93 10.70 15.81 9.81
N SER A 94 9.94 15.68 10.91
CA SER A 94 10.07 16.60 12.04
C SER A 94 11.42 16.50 12.75
N LYS A 95 12.03 15.30 12.76
CA LYS A 95 13.31 15.03 13.41
C LYS A 95 14.53 15.39 12.55
N GLY A 96 14.47 15.14 11.25
CA GLY A 96 15.64 15.22 10.37
C GLY A 96 15.36 15.78 8.98
N GLY A 97 14.19 16.40 8.77
CA GLY A 97 13.78 16.89 7.46
C GLY A 97 13.62 15.78 6.43
N ILE A 98 13.64 16.16 5.15
CA ILE A 98 13.47 15.25 4.02
C ILE A 98 14.63 14.24 3.93
N ASP A 99 15.85 14.66 4.27
CA ASP A 99 17.00 13.76 4.29
C ASP A 99 16.87 12.68 5.37
N GLY A 100 16.33 13.03 6.54
CA GLY A 100 16.00 12.06 7.59
C GLY A 100 15.01 10.99 7.13
N LEU A 101 13.96 11.39 6.38
CA LEU A 101 13.02 10.45 5.79
C LEU A 101 13.68 9.51 4.78
N VAL A 102 14.55 10.04 3.91
CA VAL A 102 15.29 9.23 2.92
C VAL A 102 16.17 8.20 3.62
N GLN A 103 16.95 8.63 4.62
CA GLN A 103 17.81 7.74 5.40
C GLN A 103 17.00 6.66 6.12
N PHE A 104 15.86 7.03 6.72
CA PHE A 104 14.96 6.08 7.35
C PHE A 104 14.47 5.00 6.37
N LEU A 105 14.01 5.40 5.17
CA LEU A 105 13.53 4.45 4.16
C LEU A 105 14.65 3.51 3.68
N GLN A 106 15.85 4.05 3.45
CA GLN A 106 17.02 3.26 3.04
C GLN A 106 17.41 2.23 4.11
N GLN A 107 17.45 2.64 5.38
CA GLN A 107 17.73 1.74 6.50
C GLN A 107 16.68 0.64 6.63
N ARG A 108 15.40 0.98 6.49
CA ARG A 108 14.30 0.00 6.51
C ARG A 108 14.39 -0.99 5.36
N ASN A 109 14.66 -0.52 4.15
CA ASN A 109 14.88 -1.38 2.99
C ASN A 109 16.07 -2.33 3.19
N ALA A 110 17.18 -1.84 3.74
CA ALA A 110 18.36 -2.65 4.02
C ALA A 110 18.10 -3.73 5.08
N ALA A 111 17.38 -3.39 6.16
CA ALA A 111 17.00 -4.35 7.20
C ALA A 111 16.14 -5.49 6.63
N LEU A 112 15.09 -5.14 5.89
CA LEU A 112 14.21 -6.12 5.23
C LEU A 112 14.94 -6.98 4.19
N ALA A 113 15.93 -6.42 3.48
CA ALA A 113 16.76 -7.18 2.55
C ALA A 113 17.63 -8.23 3.27
N ALA A 114 18.08 -7.93 4.48
CA ALA A 114 18.87 -8.83 5.31
C ALA A 114 18.03 -9.89 6.04
N GLY A 115 16.70 -9.89 5.88
CA GLY A 115 15.78 -10.76 6.61
C GLY A 115 15.68 -10.45 8.11
N LYS A 116 16.02 -9.21 8.50
CA LYS A 116 15.97 -8.71 9.88
C LYS A 116 14.75 -7.83 10.12
#